data_AF-A0A946FLU9-F1
#
_entry.id   AF-A0A946FLU9-F1
#
_cell.length_a   1.000
_cell.length_b   1.000
_cell.length_c   1.000
_cell.angle_alpha   90.00
_cell.angle_beta   90.00
_cell.angle_gamma   90.00
#
_symmetry.space_group_name_H-M   'P 1'
#
loop_
_entity.id
_entity.type
_entity.pdbx_description
1 polymer ?
#
loop_
_entity_poly.entity_id
_entity_poly.type
_entity_poly.pdbx_seq_one_letter_code
_entity_poly.pdbx_strand_id
1 'polypeptide(L)'
;MASDLASALAAGKHALSEPEAKALLEGFGVATPKSAVACSAASLASAAADLSPPFAVKVVSAEGAHKSDVGGVRLHLEDAAAVEAAVQAMPAAEAYLVEEMAPSGVEMVIGGYRHARFGPVLMAGFGGVLVEILDDIAFRICPIDRSDADAMLAGLKGARLLSGYRGAAPVDRDALIDVMMAVGGPEGLLMQHAETIAEFDVNPLIVSTKGAVAVDARARLEQAPAEVPRVAPNLTALLAPNAVAVAGASANNIAHGNLYIRQLKAFGFAKPIYPIHPNAETIEGLKAYPSLTALPEPVDYAYMAVGPKAAPDMLAAANGATKFAQVMASGFDTAEARAGLAATGKAGGARVLGPNCLGTYAPASGLSFMAGSSNRAGGVTVLAQSGGLSMDILRRGQRRGVAYRSLITMGDCADLGPADLLPWFLDDPETKVIGLYLEDAPGGRALFEALAKAKGRKPVVLLIGGRTEAGARAASSHTGALASDGRVWDAVARQTGAALVDTLDGFIDALL
;
A
#
# COMPACT_ATOMS: atom_id res chain seq x y z
N MET A 1 14.25 -29.49 5.69
CA MET A 1 14.01 -28.59 6.85
C MET A 1 14.02 -27.18 6.29
N ALA A 2 12.85 -26.60 6.00
CA ALA A 2 12.78 -25.16 5.74
C ALA A 2 13.22 -24.48 7.04
N SER A 3 14.40 -23.84 7.01
CA SER A 3 14.91 -23.10 8.15
C SER A 3 13.86 -22.10 8.60
N ASP A 4 13.55 -22.07 9.89
CA ASP A 4 12.73 -21.00 10.46
C ASP A 4 13.40 -19.65 10.15
N LEU A 5 12.87 -18.95 9.14
CA LEU A 5 13.41 -17.68 8.67
C LEU A 5 13.39 -16.62 9.78
N ALA A 6 12.44 -16.71 10.72
CA ALA A 6 12.40 -15.82 11.87
C ALA A 6 13.58 -16.08 12.80
N SER A 7 13.90 -17.35 13.08
CA SER A 7 15.11 -17.73 13.83
C SER A 7 16.40 -17.29 13.12
N ALA A 8 16.49 -17.45 11.80
CA ALA A 8 17.65 -17.02 11.02
C ALA A 8 17.84 -15.49 11.08
N LEU A 9 16.74 -14.74 10.93
CA LEU A 9 16.74 -13.29 11.05
C LEU A 9 17.12 -12.84 12.46
N ALA A 10 16.59 -13.49 13.50
CA ALA A 10 16.94 -13.23 14.89
C ALA A 10 18.44 -13.51 15.19
N ALA A 11 19.05 -14.43 14.45
CA ALA A 11 20.49 -14.70 14.49
C ALA A 11 21.35 -13.74 13.65
N GLY A 12 20.75 -12.67 13.08
CA GLY A 12 21.46 -11.64 12.31
C GLY A 12 21.63 -11.94 10.83
N LYS A 13 20.91 -12.94 10.29
CA LYS A 13 20.95 -13.25 8.86
C LYS A 13 19.96 -12.39 8.08
N HIS A 14 20.47 -11.53 7.20
CA HIS A 14 19.66 -10.58 6.42
C HIS A 14 19.46 -10.97 4.95
N ALA A 15 20.09 -12.04 4.48
CA ALA A 15 19.94 -12.55 3.12
C ALA A 15 20.11 -14.08 3.08
N LEU A 16 19.40 -14.73 2.17
CA LEU A 16 19.61 -16.14 1.85
C LEU A 16 20.60 -16.27 0.68
N SER A 17 21.51 -17.24 0.78
CA SER A 17 22.32 -17.65 -0.36
C SER A 17 21.47 -18.36 -1.42
N GLU A 18 21.98 -18.44 -2.65
CA GLU A 18 21.26 -19.08 -3.76
C GLU A 18 20.81 -20.53 -3.47
N PRO A 19 21.65 -21.41 -2.88
CA PRO A 19 21.20 -22.76 -2.49
C PRO A 19 20.07 -22.76 -1.46
N GLU A 20 20.09 -21.82 -0.52
CA GLU A 20 19.06 -21.73 0.54
C GLU A 20 17.74 -21.17 -0.01
N ALA A 21 17.80 -20.19 -0.91
CA ALA A 21 16.63 -19.66 -1.61
C ALA A 21 16.01 -20.73 -2.53
N LYS A 22 16.83 -21.53 -3.23
CA LYS A 22 16.37 -22.68 -4.03
C LYS A 22 15.73 -23.76 -3.16
N ALA A 23 16.35 -24.13 -2.04
CA ALA A 23 15.76 -25.09 -1.10
C ALA A 23 14.43 -24.59 -0.51
N LEU A 24 14.29 -23.27 -0.30
CA LEU A 24 13.01 -22.67 0.09
C LEU A 24 11.96 -22.84 -1.02
N LEU A 25 12.29 -22.49 -2.27
CA LEU A 25 11.42 -22.66 -3.44
C LEU A 25 10.93 -24.09 -3.66
N GLU A 26 11.83 -25.07 -3.52
CA GLU A 26 11.50 -26.49 -3.62
C GLU A 26 10.42 -26.89 -2.59
N GLY A 27 10.47 -26.30 -1.39
CA GLY A 27 9.44 -26.47 -0.36
C GLY A 27 8.05 -25.98 -0.77
N PHE A 28 7.98 -25.05 -1.74
CA PHE A 28 6.73 -24.57 -2.36
C PHE A 28 6.44 -25.26 -3.70
N GLY A 29 7.17 -26.31 -4.05
CA GLY A 29 6.94 -27.10 -5.27
C GLY A 29 7.52 -26.48 -6.55
N VAL A 30 8.36 -25.45 -6.44
CA VAL A 30 9.05 -24.85 -7.60
C VAL A 30 10.28 -25.69 -7.94
N ALA A 31 10.38 -26.12 -9.19
CA ALA A 31 11.51 -26.92 -9.66
C ALA A 31 12.79 -26.08 -9.75
N THR A 32 13.88 -26.65 -9.27
CA THR A 32 15.25 -26.12 -9.33
C THR A 32 16.15 -27.17 -10.01
N PRO A 33 17.29 -26.78 -10.60
CA PRO A 33 18.24 -27.74 -11.10
C PRO A 33 18.83 -28.58 -9.96
N LYS A 34 19.06 -29.87 -10.22
CA LYS A 34 19.83 -30.69 -9.29
C LYS A 34 21.22 -30.08 -9.14
N SER A 35 21.66 -29.96 -7.90
CA SER A 35 22.88 -29.22 -7.59
C SER A 35 23.61 -29.79 -6.39
N ALA A 36 24.88 -29.42 -6.28
CA ALA A 36 25.74 -29.74 -5.15
C ALA A 36 26.60 -28.52 -4.78
N VAL A 37 26.83 -28.33 -3.49
CA VAL A 37 27.66 -27.24 -2.95
C VAL A 37 28.92 -27.83 -2.34
N ALA A 38 30.07 -27.24 -2.64
CA ALA A 38 31.35 -27.65 -2.06
C ALA A 38 32.33 -26.47 -1.92
N CYS A 39 33.30 -26.60 -1.01
CA CYS A 39 34.27 -25.55 -0.70
C CYS A 39 35.56 -25.63 -1.54
N SER A 40 35.74 -26.65 -2.39
CA SER A 40 36.95 -26.80 -3.21
C SER A 40 36.66 -27.34 -4.61
N ALA A 41 37.52 -27.02 -5.58
CA ALA A 41 37.40 -27.48 -6.96
C ALA A 41 37.31 -29.01 -7.07
N ALA A 42 38.18 -29.74 -6.37
CA ALA A 42 38.20 -31.21 -6.37
C ALA A 42 36.92 -31.82 -5.76
N SER A 43 36.40 -31.24 -4.67
CA SER A 43 35.17 -31.74 -4.04
C SER A 43 33.93 -31.44 -4.90
N LEU A 44 33.91 -30.28 -5.56
CA LEU A 44 32.83 -29.91 -6.47
C LEU A 44 32.81 -30.80 -7.72
N ALA A 45 33.99 -31.08 -8.31
CA ALA A 45 34.13 -31.99 -9.44
C ALA A 45 33.70 -33.43 -9.07
N SER A 46 34.06 -33.89 -7.87
CA SER A 46 33.56 -35.18 -7.37
C SER A 46 32.04 -35.20 -7.23
N ALA A 47 31.42 -34.11 -6.76
CA ALA A 47 29.98 -34.03 -6.60
C ALA A 47 29.24 -33.95 -7.96
N ALA A 48 29.87 -33.40 -8.99
CA ALA A 48 29.32 -33.35 -10.34
C ALA A 48 29.14 -34.74 -10.98
N ALA A 49 29.83 -35.77 -10.48
CA ALA A 49 29.70 -37.14 -11.00
C ALA A 49 28.29 -37.74 -10.80
N ASP A 50 27.54 -37.25 -9.81
CA ASP A 50 26.16 -37.67 -9.54
C ASP A 50 25.11 -36.81 -10.28
N LEU A 51 25.56 -35.87 -11.13
CA LEU A 51 24.73 -34.94 -11.91
C LEU A 51 24.86 -35.21 -13.42
N SER A 52 23.93 -34.65 -14.20
CA SER A 52 23.90 -34.78 -15.66
C SER A 52 24.48 -33.54 -16.37
N PRO A 53 25.44 -33.69 -17.30
CA PRO A 53 25.97 -32.58 -18.09
C PRO A 53 24.94 -32.09 -19.15
N PRO A 54 25.08 -30.84 -19.67
CA PRO A 54 26.12 -29.88 -19.31
C PRO A 54 25.87 -29.22 -17.95
N PHE A 55 26.95 -28.80 -17.29
CA PHE A 55 26.93 -28.18 -15.97
C PHE A 55 27.09 -26.65 -16.01
N ALA A 56 26.52 -26.01 -15.01
CA ALA A 56 26.81 -24.64 -14.62
C ALA A 56 27.53 -24.63 -13.27
N VAL A 57 28.55 -23.78 -13.13
CA VAL A 57 29.27 -23.56 -11.87
C VAL A 57 29.14 -22.09 -11.47
N LYS A 58 28.81 -21.85 -10.20
CA LYS A 58 28.56 -20.52 -9.65
C LYS A 58 29.24 -20.32 -8.30
N VAL A 59 29.69 -19.10 -8.03
CA VAL A 59 30.09 -18.69 -6.68
C VAL A 59 28.87 -18.63 -5.76
N VAL A 60 28.98 -19.19 -4.56
CA VAL A 60 27.98 -19.02 -3.50
C VAL A 60 28.37 -17.81 -2.66
N SER A 61 27.50 -16.81 -2.64
CA SER A 61 27.61 -15.63 -1.78
C SER A 61 26.23 -15.33 -1.19
N ALA A 62 26.20 -14.95 0.08
CA ALA A 62 25.01 -14.42 0.73
C ALA A 62 24.79 -12.93 0.43
N GLU A 63 25.85 -12.20 0.04
CA GLU A 63 25.79 -10.77 -0.30
C GLU A 63 25.73 -10.58 -1.81
N GLY A 64 24.73 -9.82 -2.26
CA GLY A 64 24.19 -9.73 -3.62
C GLY A 64 25.08 -9.06 -4.69
N ALA A 65 26.37 -9.35 -4.74
CA ALA A 65 27.19 -8.97 -5.89
C ALA A 65 26.68 -9.68 -7.17
N HIS A 66 26.62 -8.95 -8.30
CA HIS A 66 26.34 -9.53 -9.61
C HIS A 66 27.46 -10.52 -9.99
N LYS A 67 27.24 -11.80 -9.67
CA LYS A 67 28.20 -12.89 -9.86
C LYS A 67 28.70 -12.99 -11.30
N SER A 68 27.84 -12.69 -12.29
CA SER A 68 28.17 -12.75 -13.71
C SER A 68 29.24 -11.72 -14.11
N ASP A 69 29.19 -10.50 -13.55
CA ASP A 69 30.05 -9.38 -13.96
C ASP A 69 31.49 -9.51 -13.46
N VAL A 70 31.69 -10.31 -12.41
CA VAL A 70 33.02 -10.63 -11.84
C VAL A 70 33.55 -11.99 -12.31
N GLY A 71 32.89 -12.61 -13.29
CA GLY A 71 33.28 -13.95 -13.78
C GLY A 71 33.02 -15.07 -12.75
N GLY A 72 32.05 -14.89 -11.86
CA GLY A 72 31.60 -15.86 -10.86
C GLY A 72 30.60 -16.90 -11.37
N VAL A 73 30.36 -16.97 -12.69
CA VAL A 73 29.52 -17.99 -13.35
C VAL A 73 30.29 -18.59 -14.53
N ARG A 74 30.22 -19.93 -14.69
CA ARG A 74 30.72 -20.68 -15.85
C ARG A 74 29.63 -21.65 -16.30
N LEU A 75 29.35 -21.69 -17.60
CA LEU A 75 28.27 -22.48 -18.19
C LEU A 75 28.84 -23.46 -19.22
N HIS A 76 28.04 -24.44 -19.64
CA HIS A 76 28.36 -25.39 -20.71
C HIS A 76 29.59 -26.27 -20.42
N LEU A 77 29.72 -26.75 -19.18
CA LEU A 77 30.81 -27.64 -18.78
C LEU A 77 30.38 -29.10 -18.97
N GLU A 78 31.12 -29.87 -19.76
CA GLU A 78 30.67 -31.21 -20.21
C GLU A 78 31.07 -32.34 -19.26
N ASP A 79 32.03 -32.12 -18.37
CA ASP A 79 32.55 -33.15 -17.46
C ASP A 79 33.14 -32.56 -16.16
N ALA A 80 33.51 -33.45 -15.23
CA ALA A 80 34.08 -33.08 -13.93
C ALA A 80 35.43 -32.35 -14.06
N ALA A 81 36.23 -32.64 -15.10
CA ALA A 81 37.51 -31.97 -15.31
C ALA A 81 37.30 -30.52 -15.75
N ALA A 82 36.30 -30.27 -16.60
CA ALA A 82 35.88 -28.92 -16.97
C ALA A 82 35.34 -28.13 -15.77
N VAL A 83 34.60 -28.79 -14.86
CA VAL A 83 34.16 -28.20 -13.57
C VAL A 83 35.36 -27.79 -12.71
N GLU A 84 36.34 -28.69 -12.54
CA GLU A 84 37.53 -28.39 -11.72
C GLU A 84 38.33 -27.21 -12.29
N ALA A 85 38.60 -27.23 -13.61
CA ALA A 85 39.33 -26.17 -14.29
C ALA A 85 38.57 -24.83 -14.24
N ALA A 86 37.24 -24.86 -14.36
CA ALA A 86 36.39 -23.68 -14.23
C ALA A 86 36.53 -23.03 -12.85
N VAL A 87 36.41 -23.81 -11.76
CA VAL A 87 36.52 -23.30 -10.38
C VAL A 87 37.91 -22.71 -10.12
N GLN A 88 38.98 -23.35 -10.60
CA GLN A 88 40.35 -22.83 -10.44
C GLN A 88 40.56 -21.48 -11.13
N ALA A 89 39.81 -21.19 -12.19
CA ALA A 89 39.84 -19.93 -12.92
C ALA A 89 38.80 -18.89 -12.44
N MET A 90 38.00 -19.23 -11.42
CA MET A 90 36.99 -18.35 -10.83
C MET A 90 37.55 -17.59 -9.61
N PRO A 91 36.93 -16.46 -9.22
CA PRO A 91 37.30 -15.76 -7.99
C PRO A 91 37.19 -16.67 -6.77
N ALA A 92 38.15 -16.55 -5.85
CA ALA A 92 38.13 -17.29 -4.60
C ALA A 92 36.87 -16.97 -3.78
N ALA A 93 36.18 -18.02 -3.33
CA ALA A 93 34.97 -17.93 -2.54
C ALA A 93 34.95 -19.01 -1.45
N GLU A 94 34.10 -18.82 -0.43
CA GLU A 94 33.91 -19.79 0.66
C GLU A 94 33.27 -21.10 0.17
N ALA A 95 32.44 -21.01 -0.86
CA ALA A 95 31.79 -22.15 -1.49
C ALA A 95 31.42 -21.87 -2.95
N TYR A 96 31.29 -22.96 -3.70
CA TYR A 96 30.83 -22.99 -5.08
C TYR A 96 29.65 -23.95 -5.22
N LEU A 97 28.78 -23.67 -6.17
CA LEU A 97 27.64 -24.48 -6.56
C LEU A 97 27.91 -25.06 -7.95
N VAL A 98 27.73 -26.37 -8.12
CA VAL A 98 27.63 -27.01 -9.44
C VAL A 98 26.21 -27.51 -9.62
N GLU A 99 25.63 -27.29 -10.79
CA GLU A 99 24.26 -27.71 -11.10
C GLU A 99 24.09 -28.16 -12.55
N GLU A 100 23.08 -28.99 -12.79
CA GLU A 100 22.64 -29.34 -14.15
C GLU A 100 22.12 -28.09 -14.87
N MET A 101 22.44 -27.92 -16.16
CA MET A 101 21.86 -26.82 -16.93
C MET A 101 20.38 -27.08 -17.24
N ALA A 102 19.53 -26.08 -16.98
CA ALA A 102 18.12 -26.14 -17.37
C ALA A 102 17.97 -26.24 -18.91
N PRO A 103 16.89 -26.87 -19.41
CA PRO A 103 16.59 -26.89 -20.83
C PRO A 103 16.48 -25.48 -21.41
N SER A 104 16.79 -25.31 -22.70
CA SER A 104 16.54 -24.03 -23.38
C SER A 104 15.07 -23.64 -23.30
N GLY A 105 14.83 -22.37 -22.99
CA GLY A 105 13.49 -21.83 -22.79
C GLY A 105 13.49 -20.31 -22.82
N VAL A 106 12.34 -19.74 -22.49
CA VAL A 106 12.17 -18.29 -22.31
C VAL A 106 12.61 -17.94 -20.90
N GLU A 107 13.47 -16.93 -20.78
CA GLU A 107 13.88 -16.39 -19.47
C GLU A 107 12.80 -15.46 -18.93
N MET A 108 12.34 -15.75 -17.73
CA MET A 108 11.37 -14.97 -16.97
C MET A 108 12.01 -14.50 -15.66
N VAL A 109 11.46 -13.43 -15.10
CA VAL A 109 11.72 -12.99 -13.74
C VAL A 109 10.41 -13.09 -12.98
N ILE A 110 10.42 -13.87 -11.89
CA ILE A 110 9.33 -13.93 -10.94
C ILE A 110 9.89 -13.54 -9.58
N GLY A 111 9.39 -12.45 -9.02
CA GLY A 111 9.85 -11.97 -7.74
C GLY A 111 8.73 -11.34 -6.96
N GLY A 112 9.07 -10.76 -5.84
CA GLY A 112 8.14 -9.96 -5.09
C GLY A 112 8.82 -9.27 -3.94
N TYR A 113 8.13 -8.29 -3.40
CA TYR A 113 8.65 -7.49 -2.31
C TYR A 113 7.51 -7.05 -1.39
N ARG A 114 7.87 -6.67 -0.16
CA ARG A 114 6.93 -6.12 0.80
C ARG A 114 6.80 -4.61 0.61
N HIS A 115 5.72 -4.19 -0.04
CA HIS A 115 5.40 -2.76 -0.17
C HIS A 115 4.99 -2.19 1.19
N ALA A 116 5.54 -1.02 1.55
CA ALA A 116 5.38 -0.41 2.88
C ALA A 116 3.92 -0.16 3.29
N ARG A 117 3.00 0.00 2.32
CA ARG A 117 1.57 0.22 2.57
C ARG A 117 0.67 -0.98 2.27
N PHE A 118 0.98 -1.76 1.23
CA PHE A 118 0.07 -2.76 0.67
C PHE A 118 0.47 -4.20 1.05
N GLY A 119 1.61 -4.37 1.73
CA GLY A 119 2.14 -5.67 2.09
C GLY A 119 2.79 -6.35 0.89
N PRO A 120 2.77 -7.69 0.81
CA PRO A 120 3.46 -8.42 -0.24
C PRO A 120 2.88 -8.13 -1.64
N VAL A 121 3.78 -7.87 -2.59
CA VAL A 121 3.48 -7.59 -4.00
C VAL A 121 4.26 -8.60 -4.85
N LEU A 122 3.57 -9.29 -5.75
CA LEU A 122 4.18 -10.15 -6.76
C LEU A 122 4.58 -9.32 -7.97
N MET A 123 5.74 -9.65 -8.53
CA MET A 123 6.30 -9.13 -9.76
C MET A 123 6.49 -10.28 -10.75
N ALA A 124 6.07 -10.08 -12.00
CA ALA A 124 6.36 -11.00 -13.09
C ALA A 124 6.72 -10.24 -14.36
N GLY A 125 7.78 -10.67 -15.03
CA GLY A 125 8.26 -10.08 -16.27
C GLY A 125 9.18 -11.05 -17.01
N PHE A 126 9.69 -10.63 -18.16
CA PHE A 126 10.74 -11.39 -18.86
C PHE A 126 12.13 -11.03 -18.31
N GLY A 127 13.04 -12.01 -18.33
CA GLY A 127 14.44 -11.85 -17.94
C GLY A 127 15.38 -11.58 -19.12
N GLY A 128 16.63 -11.25 -18.79
CA GLY A 128 17.72 -11.07 -19.74
C GLY A 128 17.89 -9.64 -20.29
N VAL A 129 19.05 -9.39 -20.90
CA VAL A 129 19.56 -8.06 -21.27
C VAL A 129 18.62 -7.24 -22.15
N LEU A 130 17.96 -7.86 -23.13
CA LEU A 130 17.09 -7.15 -24.06
C LEU A 130 15.74 -6.76 -23.45
N VAL A 131 15.32 -7.40 -22.33
CA VAL A 131 14.02 -7.14 -21.72
C VAL A 131 14.12 -6.27 -20.47
N GLU A 132 15.26 -6.27 -19.78
CA GLU A 132 15.58 -5.27 -18.75
C GLU A 132 15.48 -3.83 -19.31
N ILE A 133 15.78 -3.62 -20.60
CA ILE A 133 15.66 -2.32 -21.27
C ILE A 133 14.18 -1.91 -21.49
N LEU A 134 13.25 -2.86 -21.60
CA LEU A 134 11.85 -2.59 -21.95
C LEU A 134 10.94 -2.31 -20.73
N ASP A 135 11.45 -2.54 -19.51
CA ASP A 135 10.72 -2.47 -18.23
C ASP A 135 9.34 -3.18 -18.35
N ASP A 136 9.34 -4.37 -18.98
CA ASP A 136 8.12 -5.14 -19.26
C ASP A 136 7.76 -6.04 -18.08
N ILE A 137 7.22 -5.40 -17.04
CA ILE A 137 6.95 -6.01 -15.75
C ILE A 137 5.50 -5.72 -15.33
N ALA A 138 4.83 -6.75 -14.82
CA ALA A 138 3.51 -6.66 -14.21
C ALA A 138 3.60 -6.85 -12.69
N PHE A 139 2.81 -6.07 -11.94
CA PHE A 139 2.71 -6.14 -10.49
C PHE A 139 1.29 -6.50 -10.04
N ARG A 140 1.17 -7.24 -8.93
CA ARG A 140 -0.10 -7.52 -8.25
C ARG A 140 0.10 -7.58 -6.74
N ILE A 141 -0.89 -7.10 -6.00
CA ILE A 141 -0.93 -7.28 -4.54
C ILE A 141 -1.25 -8.75 -4.25
N CYS A 142 -0.47 -9.38 -3.38
CA CYS A 142 -0.70 -10.76 -2.96
C CYS A 142 -1.82 -10.85 -1.89
N PRO A 143 -2.52 -11.98 -1.74
CA PRO A 143 -2.40 -13.14 -2.61
C PRO A 143 -3.01 -12.88 -3.97
N ILE A 144 -2.35 -13.37 -5.02
CA ILE A 144 -2.93 -13.44 -6.36
C ILE A 144 -3.73 -14.73 -6.53
N ASP A 145 -4.64 -14.75 -7.49
CA ASP A 145 -5.23 -15.98 -8.01
C ASP A 145 -4.69 -16.32 -9.41
N ARG A 146 -5.08 -17.48 -9.95
CA ARG A 146 -4.67 -17.90 -11.31
C ARG A 146 -5.15 -16.94 -12.40
N SER A 147 -6.29 -16.27 -12.21
CA SER A 147 -6.79 -15.27 -13.17
C SER A 147 -5.94 -14.00 -13.13
N ASP A 148 -5.48 -13.58 -11.96
CA ASP A 148 -4.52 -12.49 -11.81
C ASP A 148 -3.20 -12.84 -12.50
N ALA A 149 -2.68 -14.05 -12.29
CA ALA A 149 -1.45 -14.52 -12.95
C ALA A 149 -1.58 -14.51 -14.48
N ASP A 150 -2.68 -15.06 -15.01
CA ASP A 150 -2.92 -15.09 -16.45
C ASP A 150 -3.02 -13.67 -17.05
N ALA A 151 -3.73 -12.77 -16.36
CA ALA A 151 -3.86 -11.37 -16.75
C ALA A 151 -2.53 -10.60 -16.65
N MET A 152 -1.65 -10.93 -15.71
CA MET A 152 -0.29 -10.38 -15.66
C MET A 152 0.50 -10.79 -16.90
N LEU A 153 0.54 -12.09 -17.21
CA LEU A 153 1.29 -12.62 -18.36
C LEU A 153 0.74 -12.13 -19.70
N ALA A 154 -0.58 -12.07 -19.85
CA ALA A 154 -1.22 -11.53 -21.05
C ALA A 154 -0.99 -10.02 -21.23
N GLY A 155 -0.74 -9.30 -20.14
CA GLY A 155 -0.48 -7.86 -20.15
C GLY A 155 0.95 -7.46 -20.53
N LEU A 156 1.89 -8.42 -20.56
CA LEU A 156 3.27 -8.16 -20.95
C LEU A 156 3.38 -7.82 -22.44
N LYS A 157 4.18 -6.82 -22.80
CA LYS A 157 4.47 -6.45 -24.20
C LYS A 157 5.05 -7.64 -24.97
N GLY A 158 5.86 -8.45 -24.31
CA GLY A 158 6.50 -9.66 -24.84
C GLY A 158 5.61 -10.92 -24.86
N ALA A 159 4.34 -10.86 -24.45
CA ALA A 159 3.50 -12.06 -24.22
C ALA A 159 3.45 -13.07 -25.39
N ARG A 160 3.67 -12.62 -26.63
CA ARG A 160 3.78 -13.50 -27.81
C ARG A 160 4.92 -14.51 -27.74
N LEU A 161 6.01 -14.20 -27.03
CA LEU A 161 7.13 -15.12 -26.82
C LEU A 161 6.71 -16.37 -26.05
N LEU A 162 5.75 -16.25 -25.13
CA LEU A 162 5.20 -17.38 -24.38
C LEU A 162 4.34 -18.31 -25.26
N SER A 163 3.75 -17.76 -26.34
CA SER A 163 2.86 -18.51 -27.24
C SER A 163 3.60 -19.13 -28.44
N GLY A 164 4.92 -19.03 -28.49
CA GLY A 164 5.75 -19.44 -29.62
C GLY A 164 6.02 -18.30 -30.60
N TYR A 165 7.28 -18.14 -30.99
CA TYR A 165 7.74 -17.11 -31.94
C TYR A 165 8.77 -17.70 -32.92
N ARG A 166 8.66 -17.35 -34.21
CA ARG A 166 9.54 -17.83 -35.31
C ARG A 166 9.71 -19.37 -35.35
N GLY A 167 8.62 -20.10 -35.15
CA GLY A 167 8.61 -21.57 -35.22
C GLY A 167 9.02 -22.27 -33.92
N ALA A 168 9.37 -21.53 -32.86
CA ALA A 168 9.49 -22.10 -31.53
C ALA A 168 8.12 -22.55 -31.00
N ALA A 169 8.09 -23.69 -30.31
CA ALA A 169 6.88 -24.18 -29.64
C ALA A 169 6.48 -23.25 -28.46
N PRO A 170 5.19 -23.18 -28.11
CA PRO A 170 4.73 -22.47 -26.92
C PRO A 170 5.40 -23.00 -25.66
N VAL A 171 5.65 -22.13 -24.69
CA VAL A 171 6.15 -22.56 -23.38
C VAL A 171 5.03 -23.22 -22.57
N ASP A 172 5.40 -23.98 -21.55
CA ASP A 172 4.46 -24.49 -20.55
C ASP A 172 3.97 -23.34 -19.66
N ARG A 173 2.89 -22.69 -20.11
CA ARG A 173 2.29 -21.54 -19.42
C ARG A 173 1.68 -21.92 -18.07
N ASP A 174 1.14 -23.13 -17.94
CA ASP A 174 0.55 -23.59 -16.69
C ASP A 174 1.64 -23.77 -15.62
N ALA A 175 2.79 -24.34 -15.98
CA ALA A 175 3.94 -24.43 -15.07
C ALA A 175 4.43 -23.04 -14.62
N LEU A 176 4.44 -22.04 -15.51
CA LEU A 176 4.76 -20.66 -15.14
C LEU A 176 3.75 -20.07 -14.15
N ILE A 177 2.45 -20.27 -14.38
CA ILE A 177 1.40 -19.84 -13.46
C ILE A 177 1.54 -20.56 -12.11
N ASP A 178 1.87 -21.85 -12.09
CA ASP A 178 2.09 -22.60 -10.85
C ASP A 178 3.25 -22.03 -10.04
N VAL A 179 4.35 -21.62 -10.69
CA VAL A 179 5.43 -20.88 -10.00
C VAL A 179 4.94 -19.55 -9.45
N MET A 180 4.16 -18.77 -10.21
CA MET A 180 3.58 -17.50 -9.72
C MET A 180 2.67 -17.72 -8.51
N MET A 181 1.88 -18.78 -8.49
CA MET A 181 1.02 -19.16 -7.37
C MET A 181 1.82 -19.66 -6.17
N ALA A 182 2.90 -20.42 -6.39
CA ALA A 182 3.81 -20.86 -5.34
C ALA A 182 4.52 -19.68 -4.67
N VAL A 183 4.79 -18.60 -5.41
CA VAL A 183 5.43 -17.40 -4.86
C VAL A 183 4.40 -16.44 -4.24
N GLY A 184 3.34 -16.08 -4.95
CA GLY A 184 2.42 -15.00 -4.59
C GLY A 184 0.97 -15.41 -4.30
N GLY A 185 0.63 -16.70 -4.36
CA GLY A 185 -0.72 -17.20 -4.07
C GLY A 185 -1.07 -17.17 -2.57
N PRO A 186 -2.30 -17.58 -2.19
CA PRO A 186 -2.76 -17.60 -0.79
C PRO A 186 -1.85 -18.40 0.15
N GLU A 187 -1.39 -19.56 -0.32
CA GLU A 187 -0.46 -20.44 0.39
C GLU A 187 0.99 -20.24 -0.09
N GLY A 188 1.26 -19.17 -0.84
CA GLY A 188 2.55 -18.92 -1.47
C GLY A 188 3.60 -18.37 -0.51
N LEU A 189 4.86 -18.44 -0.94
CA LEU A 189 6.05 -18.03 -0.20
C LEU A 189 5.92 -16.62 0.42
N LEU A 190 5.47 -15.64 -0.37
CA LEU A 190 5.34 -14.26 0.10
C LEU A 190 4.24 -14.07 1.13
N MET A 191 3.24 -14.96 1.17
CA MET A 191 2.17 -14.92 2.17
C MET A 191 2.58 -15.64 3.45
N GLN A 192 3.18 -16.83 3.35
CA GLN A 192 3.63 -17.60 4.51
C GLN A 192 4.79 -16.93 5.25
N HIS A 193 5.60 -16.13 4.55
CA HIS A 193 6.76 -15.44 5.10
C HIS A 193 6.67 -13.91 4.98
N ALA A 194 5.45 -13.36 4.95
CA ALA A 194 5.21 -11.91 4.83
C ALA A 194 5.93 -11.09 5.92
N GLU A 195 6.11 -11.68 7.12
CA GLU A 195 6.75 -11.03 8.26
C GLU A 195 8.28 -11.02 8.19
N THR A 196 8.90 -11.89 7.39
CA THR A 196 10.36 -12.10 7.40
C THR A 196 11.03 -11.84 6.06
N ILE A 197 10.35 -12.09 4.94
CA ILE A 197 10.87 -11.82 3.59
C ILE A 197 10.49 -10.39 3.19
N ALA A 198 11.51 -9.54 2.99
CA ALA A 198 11.32 -8.20 2.42
C ALA A 198 11.33 -8.21 0.90
N GLU A 199 12.20 -9.01 0.30
CA GLU A 199 12.32 -9.19 -1.14
C GLU A 199 12.65 -10.64 -1.47
N PHE A 200 12.09 -11.11 -2.57
CA PHE A 200 12.34 -12.42 -3.14
C PHE A 200 12.46 -12.28 -4.65
N ASP A 201 13.45 -12.93 -5.25
CA ASP A 201 13.68 -12.83 -6.70
C ASP A 201 14.09 -14.18 -7.27
N VAL A 202 13.42 -14.60 -8.35
CA VAL A 202 13.79 -15.74 -9.19
C VAL A 202 14.18 -15.19 -10.54
N ASN A 203 15.49 -15.04 -10.74
CA ASN A 203 16.03 -14.40 -11.92
C ASN A 203 17.38 -15.03 -12.33
N PRO A 204 17.43 -15.88 -13.38
CA PRO A 204 16.30 -16.26 -14.24
C PRO A 204 15.43 -17.41 -13.69
N LEU A 205 14.16 -17.39 -14.11
CA LEU A 205 13.28 -18.56 -14.22
C LEU A 205 13.25 -18.98 -15.69
N ILE A 206 13.68 -20.20 -16.02
CA ILE A 206 13.65 -20.71 -17.40
C ILE A 206 12.35 -21.47 -17.64
N VAL A 207 11.54 -21.00 -18.59
CA VAL A 207 10.26 -21.62 -18.97
C VAL A 207 10.41 -22.30 -20.33
N SER A 208 10.37 -23.62 -20.33
CA SER A 208 10.48 -24.46 -21.52
C SER A 208 9.12 -25.06 -21.91
N THR A 209 9.09 -25.87 -22.96
CA THR A 209 7.91 -26.67 -23.35
C THR A 209 7.55 -27.77 -22.36
N LYS A 210 8.44 -28.06 -21.39
CA LYS A 210 8.31 -29.17 -20.42
C LYS A 210 8.10 -28.70 -18.98
N GLY A 211 8.03 -27.39 -18.75
CA GLY A 211 7.89 -26.81 -17.42
C GLY A 211 8.80 -25.60 -17.19
N ALA A 212 8.77 -25.09 -15.95
CA ALA A 212 9.53 -23.94 -15.49
C ALA A 212 10.56 -24.35 -14.41
N VAL A 213 11.80 -23.85 -14.52
CA VAL A 213 12.91 -24.19 -13.63
C VAL A 213 13.59 -22.91 -13.13
N ALA A 214 13.64 -22.73 -11.81
CA ALA A 214 14.30 -21.61 -11.15
C ALA A 214 15.81 -21.82 -11.12
N VAL A 215 16.54 -21.18 -12.04
CA VAL A 215 17.99 -21.38 -12.16
C VAL A 215 18.80 -20.45 -11.27
N ASP A 216 18.26 -19.32 -10.83
CA ASP A 216 18.85 -18.51 -9.74
C ASP A 216 17.70 -17.99 -8.86
N ALA A 217 17.97 -17.84 -7.57
CA ALA A 217 17.00 -17.38 -6.58
C ALA A 217 17.71 -16.65 -5.44
N ARG A 218 17.08 -15.58 -4.94
CA ARG A 218 17.61 -14.76 -3.83
C ARG A 218 16.48 -14.28 -2.95
N ALA A 219 16.78 -14.10 -1.66
CA ALA A 219 15.84 -13.52 -0.72
C ALA A 219 16.55 -12.55 0.23
N ARG A 220 15.96 -11.38 0.45
CA ARG A 220 16.36 -10.46 1.53
C ARG A 220 15.39 -10.58 2.69
N LEU A 221 15.94 -10.70 3.88
CA LEU A 221 15.19 -10.89 5.12
C LEU A 221 15.18 -9.59 5.94
N GLU A 222 14.01 -9.20 6.39
CA GLU A 222 13.80 -8.05 7.25
C GLU A 222 12.47 -8.22 8.00
N GLN A 223 12.48 -7.88 9.28
CA GLN A 223 11.29 -7.97 10.13
C GLN A 223 10.25 -6.96 9.65
N ALA A 224 9.05 -7.45 9.34
CA ALA A 224 7.93 -6.58 9.00
C ALA A 224 7.52 -5.72 10.21
N PRO A 225 7.08 -4.48 9.97
CA PRO A 225 6.45 -3.69 11.02
C PRO A 225 5.17 -4.38 11.50
N ALA A 226 4.88 -4.27 12.79
CA ALA A 226 3.66 -4.84 13.37
C ALA A 226 2.42 -4.19 12.75
N GLU A 227 1.49 -5.01 12.27
CA GLU A 227 0.19 -4.53 11.79
C GLU A 227 -0.73 -4.22 12.97
N VAL A 228 -1.36 -3.05 12.95
CA VAL A 228 -2.33 -2.64 13.98
C VAL A 228 -3.73 -2.98 13.48
N PRO A 229 -4.49 -3.87 14.16
CA PRO A 229 -5.84 -4.20 13.76
C PRO A 229 -6.72 -2.95 13.67
N ARG A 230 -7.46 -2.82 12.57
CA ARG A 230 -8.38 -1.70 12.32
C ARG A 230 -9.83 -2.15 12.53
N VAL A 231 -10.59 -1.33 13.25
CA VAL A 231 -12.04 -1.50 13.41
C VAL A 231 -12.72 -0.30 12.78
N ALA A 232 -13.53 -0.57 11.75
CA ALA A 232 -14.34 0.44 11.08
C ALA A 232 -15.28 1.10 12.10
N PRO A 233 -15.19 2.43 12.31
CA PRO A 233 -16.05 3.10 13.26
C PRO A 233 -17.45 3.36 12.67
N ASN A 234 -18.44 3.60 13.53
CA ASN A 234 -19.75 4.06 13.09
C ASN A 234 -19.69 5.56 12.75
N LEU A 235 -19.72 5.89 11.45
CA LEU A 235 -19.58 7.28 10.98
C LEU A 235 -20.85 8.12 11.11
N THR A 236 -21.95 7.57 11.62
CA THR A 236 -23.17 8.35 11.89
C THR A 236 -22.88 9.53 12.83
N ALA A 237 -22.03 9.34 13.84
CA ALA A 237 -21.64 10.39 14.77
C ALA A 237 -20.78 11.50 14.11
N LEU A 238 -20.14 11.23 12.98
CA LEU A 238 -19.39 12.24 12.20
C LEU A 238 -20.27 12.92 11.14
N LEU A 239 -21.19 12.16 10.52
CA LEU A 239 -22.01 12.61 9.39
C LEU A 239 -23.35 13.23 9.80
N ALA A 240 -23.91 12.82 10.93
CA ALA A 240 -25.18 13.30 11.48
C ALA A 240 -25.12 13.40 13.02
N PRO A 241 -24.19 14.21 13.57
CA PRO A 241 -24.02 14.36 15.01
C PRO A 241 -25.26 14.96 15.67
N ASN A 242 -25.61 14.48 16.87
CA ASN A 242 -26.68 15.07 17.68
C ASN A 242 -26.31 16.42 18.29
N ALA A 243 -25.02 16.73 18.40
CA ALA A 243 -24.47 18.03 18.80
C ALA A 243 -23.00 18.14 18.35
N VAL A 244 -22.53 19.37 18.16
CA VAL A 244 -21.14 19.66 17.77
C VAL A 244 -20.48 20.59 18.79
N ALA A 245 -19.36 20.16 19.37
CA ALA A 245 -18.49 21.04 20.14
C ALA A 245 -17.47 21.72 19.23
N VAL A 246 -17.21 23.02 19.44
CA VAL A 246 -16.27 23.79 18.60
C VAL A 246 -15.23 24.48 19.48
N ALA A 247 -13.99 24.00 19.43
CA ALA A 247 -12.85 24.62 20.09
C ALA A 247 -12.04 25.48 19.11
N GLY A 248 -11.40 26.53 19.61
CA GLY A 248 -10.59 27.45 18.80
C GLY A 248 -11.38 28.62 18.19
N ALA A 249 -12.56 28.92 18.74
CA ALA A 249 -13.23 30.19 18.50
C ALA A 249 -12.70 31.27 19.46
N SER A 250 -12.72 32.52 19.04
CA SER A 250 -12.27 33.68 19.81
C SER A 250 -13.44 34.61 20.14
N ALA A 251 -13.40 35.21 21.33
CA ALA A 251 -14.35 36.24 21.75
C ALA A 251 -14.01 37.63 21.17
N ASN A 252 -12.73 37.86 20.83
CA ASN A 252 -12.22 39.19 20.49
C ASN A 252 -11.81 39.34 19.01
N ASN A 253 -11.78 38.24 18.25
CA ASN A 253 -11.46 38.24 16.82
C ASN A 253 -12.17 37.07 16.11
N ILE A 254 -12.08 37.02 14.78
CA ILE A 254 -12.62 35.94 13.96
C ILE A 254 -11.53 34.88 13.74
N ALA A 255 -11.59 33.79 14.53
CA ALA A 255 -10.73 32.62 14.36
C ALA A 255 -11.41 31.53 13.50
N HIS A 256 -10.69 30.46 13.18
CA HIS A 256 -11.24 29.32 12.42
C HIS A 256 -12.47 28.70 13.11
N GLY A 257 -12.50 28.63 14.45
CA GLY A 257 -13.68 28.17 15.18
C GLY A 257 -14.91 29.08 14.99
N ASN A 258 -14.72 30.42 14.97
CA ASN A 258 -15.81 31.36 14.67
C ASN A 258 -16.36 31.13 13.27
N LEU A 259 -15.48 31.02 12.29
CA LEU A 259 -15.85 30.76 10.90
C LEU A 259 -16.63 29.46 10.79
N TYR A 260 -16.21 28.38 11.46
CA TYR A 260 -16.91 27.11 11.41
C TYR A 260 -18.33 27.20 12.01
N ILE A 261 -18.49 27.85 13.18
CA ILE A 261 -19.81 28.07 13.79
C ILE A 261 -20.73 28.86 12.84
N ARG A 262 -20.23 29.94 12.23
CA ARG A 262 -20.99 30.75 11.27
C ARG A 262 -21.42 29.92 10.06
N GLN A 263 -20.55 29.04 9.58
CA GLN A 263 -20.85 28.16 8.44
C GLN A 263 -21.92 27.13 8.79
N LEU A 264 -21.85 26.49 9.95
CA LEU A 264 -22.90 25.57 10.41
C LEU A 264 -24.26 26.28 10.51
N LYS A 265 -24.29 27.48 11.11
CA LYS A 265 -25.51 28.29 11.21
C LYS A 265 -26.07 28.67 9.83
N ALA A 266 -25.23 29.20 8.95
CA ALA A 266 -25.64 29.62 7.61
C ALA A 266 -26.10 28.46 6.73
N PHE A 267 -25.52 27.27 6.93
CA PHE A 267 -25.84 26.07 6.17
C PHE A 267 -27.08 25.33 6.70
N GLY A 268 -27.57 25.69 7.90
CA GLY A 268 -28.81 25.17 8.47
C GLY A 268 -28.64 23.97 9.41
N PHE A 269 -27.49 23.85 10.08
CA PHE A 269 -27.31 22.84 11.13
C PHE A 269 -28.33 23.05 12.26
N ALA A 270 -29.25 22.10 12.43
CA ALA A 270 -30.41 22.26 13.32
C ALA A 270 -30.16 21.81 14.77
N LYS A 271 -29.00 21.22 15.06
CA LYS A 271 -28.67 20.63 16.36
C LYS A 271 -27.80 21.58 17.20
N PRO A 272 -27.65 21.33 18.52
CA PRO A 272 -26.83 22.18 19.38
C PRO A 272 -25.39 22.33 18.89
N ILE A 273 -24.89 23.57 18.98
CA ILE A 273 -23.49 23.93 18.74
C ILE A 273 -22.95 24.48 20.06
N TYR A 274 -21.89 23.86 20.59
CA TYR A 274 -21.29 24.22 21.87
C TYR A 274 -19.86 24.78 21.67
N PRO A 275 -19.67 26.11 21.67
CA PRO A 275 -18.34 26.69 21.70
C PRO A 275 -17.58 26.29 22.97
N ILE A 276 -16.33 25.85 22.80
CA ILE A 276 -15.41 25.55 23.90
C ILE A 276 -14.41 26.69 24.01
N HIS A 277 -14.45 27.42 25.14
CA HIS A 277 -13.59 28.57 25.40
C HIS A 277 -13.33 28.71 26.91
N PRO A 278 -12.07 28.92 27.35
CA PRO A 278 -11.72 28.90 28.78
C PRO A 278 -12.47 29.96 29.62
N ASN A 279 -12.63 31.18 29.09
CA ASN A 279 -13.10 32.33 29.88
C ASN A 279 -14.36 33.04 29.36
N ALA A 280 -14.80 32.78 28.13
CA ALA A 280 -15.87 33.55 27.51
C ALA A 280 -17.21 32.91 27.88
N GLU A 281 -18.20 33.72 28.25
CA GLU A 281 -19.55 33.22 28.53
C GLU A 281 -20.34 32.92 27.25
N THR A 282 -20.07 33.69 26.18
CA THR A 282 -20.71 33.50 24.88
C THR A 282 -19.72 33.66 23.73
N ILE A 283 -19.97 32.92 22.64
CA ILE A 283 -19.23 32.98 21.38
C ILE A 283 -20.24 32.89 20.23
N GLU A 284 -20.17 33.80 19.26
CA GLU A 284 -21.11 33.84 18.11
C GLU A 284 -22.59 33.80 18.55
N GLY A 285 -22.92 34.40 19.70
CA GLY A 285 -24.27 34.40 20.29
C GLY A 285 -24.72 33.07 20.90
N LEU A 286 -23.82 32.11 21.10
CA LEU A 286 -24.08 30.82 21.74
C LEU A 286 -23.40 30.77 23.11
N LYS A 287 -23.99 30.07 24.08
CA LYS A 287 -23.35 29.82 25.39
C LYS A 287 -22.07 29.01 25.19
N ALA A 288 -20.97 29.52 25.71
CA ALA A 288 -19.66 28.86 25.67
C ALA A 288 -19.38 28.09 26.97
N TYR A 289 -18.56 27.05 26.85
CA TYR A 289 -18.21 26.13 27.94
C TYR A 289 -16.68 26.05 28.10
N PRO A 290 -16.14 25.91 29.33
CA PRO A 290 -14.69 25.95 29.56
C PRO A 290 -13.95 24.70 29.05
N SER A 291 -14.64 23.55 28.96
CA SER A 291 -14.07 22.27 28.51
C SER A 291 -15.15 21.37 27.90
N LEU A 292 -14.72 20.29 27.24
CA LEU A 292 -15.64 19.25 26.74
C LEU A 292 -16.39 18.56 27.88
N THR A 293 -15.74 18.36 29.02
CA THR A 293 -16.33 17.71 30.21
C THR A 293 -17.30 18.59 30.98
N ALA A 294 -17.33 19.90 30.71
CA ALA A 294 -18.29 20.84 31.28
C ALA A 294 -19.60 20.93 30.46
N LEU A 295 -19.69 20.24 29.33
CA LEU A 295 -20.89 20.17 28.51
C LEU A 295 -22.03 19.48 29.27
N PRO A 296 -23.30 19.85 29.01
CA PRO A 296 -24.44 19.24 29.68
C PRO A 296 -24.60 17.74 29.35
N GLU A 297 -24.10 17.33 28.19
CA GLU A 297 -24.09 15.96 27.70
C GLU A 297 -22.86 15.74 26.80
N PRO A 298 -22.35 14.49 26.69
CA PRO A 298 -21.33 14.15 25.70
C PRO A 298 -21.81 14.45 24.27
N VAL A 299 -20.89 14.92 23.43
CA VAL A 299 -21.16 15.20 22.02
C VAL A 299 -20.73 14.06 21.13
N ASP A 300 -21.32 13.97 19.94
CA ASP A 300 -20.88 13.01 18.93
C ASP A 300 -19.59 13.48 18.25
N TYR A 301 -19.44 14.79 18.09
CA TYR A 301 -18.39 15.37 17.27
C TYR A 301 -17.81 16.67 17.87
N ALA A 302 -16.49 16.69 18.04
CA ALA A 302 -15.72 17.87 18.45
C ALA A 302 -14.82 18.37 17.32
N TYR A 303 -15.04 19.62 16.89
CA TYR A 303 -14.18 20.31 15.94
C TYR A 303 -13.12 21.13 16.69
N MET A 304 -11.85 20.79 16.50
CA MET A 304 -10.72 21.38 17.22
C MET A 304 -9.86 22.24 16.29
N ALA A 305 -10.14 23.54 16.29
CA ALA A 305 -9.33 24.56 15.60
C ALA A 305 -8.33 25.23 16.55
N VAL A 306 -7.68 24.43 17.40
CA VAL A 306 -6.66 24.87 18.37
C VAL A 306 -5.27 24.44 17.92
N GLY A 307 -4.22 25.09 18.42
CA GLY A 307 -2.85 24.79 18.02
C GLY A 307 -2.37 23.38 18.41
N PRO A 308 -1.25 22.90 17.83
CA PRO A 308 -0.79 21.50 17.93
C PRO A 308 -0.39 21.08 19.35
N LYS A 309 -0.18 22.02 20.28
CA LYS A 309 0.04 21.73 21.70
C LYS A 309 -1.27 21.56 22.47
N ALA A 310 -2.28 22.38 22.17
CA ALA A 310 -3.54 22.39 22.90
C ALA A 310 -4.48 21.25 22.49
N ALA A 311 -4.41 20.79 21.23
CA ALA A 311 -5.27 19.71 20.76
C ALA A 311 -5.05 18.39 21.54
N PRO A 312 -3.82 17.90 21.71
CA PRO A 312 -3.54 16.73 22.56
C PRO A 312 -4.00 16.90 24.00
N ASP A 313 -3.77 18.06 24.62
CA ASP A 313 -4.21 18.32 26.01
C ASP A 313 -5.72 18.25 26.16
N MET A 314 -6.46 18.84 25.20
CA MET A 314 -7.93 18.78 25.17
C MET A 314 -8.45 17.36 24.94
N LEU A 315 -7.78 16.57 24.10
CA LEU A 315 -8.12 15.16 23.87
C LEU A 315 -7.88 14.32 25.13
N ALA A 316 -6.74 14.47 25.79
CA ALA A 316 -6.41 13.77 27.02
C ALA A 316 -7.45 14.06 28.12
N ALA A 317 -7.92 15.31 28.20
CA ALA A 317 -8.92 15.73 29.17
C ALA A 317 -10.38 15.40 28.76
N ALA A 318 -10.62 14.85 27.56
CA ALA A 318 -11.97 14.67 27.04
C ALA A 318 -12.77 13.63 27.83
N ASN A 319 -12.13 12.58 28.38
CA ASN A 319 -12.75 11.56 29.23
C ASN A 319 -14.10 11.02 28.69
N GLY A 320 -14.16 10.70 27.40
CA GLY A 320 -15.36 10.18 26.73
C GLY A 320 -16.44 11.24 26.42
N ALA A 321 -16.16 12.52 26.63
CA ALA A 321 -17.09 13.61 26.31
C ALA A 321 -17.31 13.83 24.80
N THR A 322 -16.49 13.21 23.95
CA THR A 322 -16.73 13.17 22.50
C THR A 322 -16.37 11.82 21.89
N LYS A 323 -17.13 11.37 20.88
CA LYS A 323 -16.83 10.13 20.13
C LYS A 323 -15.81 10.36 19.03
N PHE A 324 -15.90 11.50 18.34
CA PHE A 324 -14.96 11.91 17.31
C PHE A 324 -14.38 13.29 17.60
N ALA A 325 -13.10 13.46 17.32
CA ALA A 325 -12.42 14.74 17.37
C ALA A 325 -11.71 15.02 16.05
N GLN A 326 -12.12 16.10 15.37
CA GLN A 326 -11.42 16.56 14.17
C GLN A 326 -10.37 17.59 14.57
N VAL A 327 -9.10 17.28 14.32
CA VAL A 327 -7.97 18.17 14.64
C VAL A 327 -7.56 18.91 13.37
N MET A 328 -7.73 20.23 13.36
CA MET A 328 -7.36 21.03 12.19
C MET A 328 -5.87 21.37 12.11
N ALA A 329 -5.21 21.48 13.26
CA ALA A 329 -3.83 21.97 13.30
C ALA A 329 -2.88 21.10 12.49
N SER A 330 -1.96 21.75 11.78
CA SER A 330 -0.75 21.13 11.25
C SER A 330 0.34 21.07 12.34
N GLY A 331 1.50 20.48 12.01
CA GLY A 331 2.65 20.38 12.92
C GLY A 331 2.78 19.01 13.62
N PHE A 332 2.15 17.97 13.05
CA PHE A 332 2.31 16.58 13.44
C PHE A 332 3.03 15.82 12.31
N ASP A 333 4.16 16.35 11.85
CA ASP A 333 4.73 15.93 10.57
C ASP A 333 5.44 14.56 10.64
N THR A 334 5.88 14.14 11.83
CA THR A 334 6.54 12.83 12.04
C THR A 334 5.54 11.70 12.29
N ALA A 335 5.98 10.46 12.08
CA ALA A 335 5.15 9.28 12.36
C ALA A 335 4.85 9.17 13.87
N GLU A 336 5.83 9.50 14.72
CA GLU A 336 5.72 9.47 16.17
C GLU A 336 4.72 10.51 16.69
N ALA A 337 4.75 11.73 16.13
CA ALA A 337 3.81 12.78 16.50
C ALA A 337 2.35 12.38 16.18
N ARG A 338 2.13 11.77 15.01
CA ARG A 338 0.82 11.24 14.61
C ARG A 338 0.36 10.10 15.49
N ALA A 339 1.24 9.12 15.74
CA ALA A 339 0.94 8.00 16.63
C ALA A 339 0.61 8.47 18.06
N GLY A 340 1.34 9.48 18.56
CA GLY A 340 1.07 10.11 19.85
C GLY A 340 -0.32 10.75 19.90
N LEU A 341 -0.68 11.56 18.89
CA LEU A 341 -2.01 12.19 18.81
C LEU A 341 -3.14 11.14 18.78
N ALA A 342 -2.99 10.08 17.99
CA ALA A 342 -3.96 8.99 17.91
C ALA A 342 -4.11 8.25 19.25
N ALA A 343 -3.00 7.95 19.92
CA ALA A 343 -3.00 7.32 21.24
C ALA A 343 -3.69 8.21 22.29
N THR A 344 -3.42 9.51 22.28
CA THR A 344 -4.07 10.48 23.18
C THR A 344 -5.58 10.56 22.92
N GLY A 345 -6.01 10.61 21.65
CA GLY A 345 -7.43 10.57 21.30
C GLY A 345 -8.12 9.32 21.84
N LYS A 346 -7.53 8.15 21.59
CA LYS A 346 -8.05 6.86 22.08
C LYS A 346 -8.15 6.81 23.60
N ALA A 347 -7.12 7.27 24.32
CA ALA A 347 -7.13 7.35 25.79
C ALA A 347 -8.20 8.32 26.31
N GLY A 348 -8.45 9.40 25.58
CA GLY A 348 -9.52 10.37 25.84
C GLY A 348 -10.93 9.88 25.47
N GLY A 349 -11.07 8.68 24.89
CA GLY A 349 -12.35 8.10 24.48
C GLY A 349 -12.85 8.53 23.09
N ALA A 350 -12.00 9.15 22.27
CA ALA A 350 -12.35 9.67 20.96
C ALA A 350 -11.52 9.04 19.82
N ARG A 351 -12.13 8.90 18.65
CA ARG A 351 -11.40 8.67 17.38
C ARG A 351 -10.99 10.01 16.78
N VAL A 352 -9.81 10.08 16.18
CA VAL A 352 -9.25 11.33 15.63
C VAL A 352 -9.38 11.35 14.10
N LEU A 353 -10.05 12.38 13.58
CA LEU A 353 -10.02 12.75 12.16
C LEU A 353 -8.99 13.87 11.96
N GLY A 354 -8.11 13.73 10.97
CA GLY A 354 -6.96 14.61 10.81
C GLY A 354 -5.66 13.98 11.35
N PRO A 355 -4.67 14.78 11.79
CA PRO A 355 -4.66 16.25 11.87
C PRO A 355 -4.62 16.91 10.48
N ASN A 356 -4.45 18.23 10.42
CA ASN A 356 -4.29 18.96 9.16
C ASN A 356 -5.47 18.78 8.19
N CYS A 357 -6.69 18.97 8.69
CA CYS A 357 -7.91 18.77 7.92
C CYS A 357 -8.91 19.93 8.12
N LEU A 358 -9.84 20.11 7.19
CA LEU A 358 -10.78 21.23 7.19
C LEU A 358 -12.15 20.90 7.76
N GLY A 359 -12.68 19.71 7.51
CA GLY A 359 -14.06 19.43 7.87
C GLY A 359 -14.70 18.19 7.29
N THR A 360 -15.91 17.96 7.78
CA THR A 360 -16.92 17.12 7.14
C THR A 360 -18.00 18.00 6.54
N TYR A 361 -18.32 17.76 5.28
CA TYR A 361 -19.47 18.31 4.59
C TYR A 361 -20.50 17.19 4.41
N ALA A 362 -21.70 17.39 4.96
CA ALA A 362 -22.80 16.43 4.88
C ALA A 362 -24.12 17.23 4.75
N PRO A 363 -24.63 17.41 3.52
CA PRO A 363 -25.76 18.30 3.25
C PRO A 363 -27.05 17.87 3.94
N ALA A 364 -27.30 16.56 4.04
CA ALA A 364 -28.50 16.01 4.66
C ALA A 364 -28.62 16.33 6.17
N SER A 365 -27.49 16.51 6.86
CA SER A 365 -27.44 16.85 8.30
C SER A 365 -27.14 18.30 8.58
N GLY A 366 -26.95 19.14 7.54
CA GLY A 366 -26.59 20.54 7.70
C GLY A 366 -25.15 20.78 8.13
N LEU A 367 -24.22 19.84 7.89
CA LEU A 367 -22.80 20.05 8.15
C LEU A 367 -22.08 20.64 6.93
N SER A 368 -21.31 21.72 7.14
CA SER A 368 -20.40 22.27 6.15
C SER A 368 -19.20 22.95 6.80
N PHE A 369 -18.04 22.80 6.18
CA PHE A 369 -16.80 23.52 6.51
C PHE A 369 -16.43 24.58 5.47
N MET A 370 -17.27 24.76 4.45
CA MET A 370 -17.05 25.71 3.37
C MET A 370 -18.26 26.65 3.23
N ALA A 371 -17.99 27.95 3.19
CA ALA A 371 -19.01 28.96 2.94
C ALA A 371 -19.53 28.91 1.50
N GLY A 372 -20.85 29.08 1.33
CA GLY A 372 -21.51 29.12 0.02
C GLY A 372 -21.62 27.77 -0.69
N SER A 373 -21.38 26.65 0.01
CA SER A 373 -21.67 25.32 -0.52
C SER A 373 -23.18 25.10 -0.63
N SER A 374 -23.60 24.35 -1.65
CA SER A 374 -25.00 23.95 -1.80
C SER A 374 -25.42 22.98 -0.68
N ASN A 375 -26.67 23.03 -0.23
CA ASN A 375 -27.27 22.04 0.66
C ASN A 375 -28.01 20.90 -0.07
N ARG A 376 -27.87 20.83 -1.41
CA ARG A 376 -28.45 19.74 -2.21
C ARG A 376 -27.74 18.43 -1.89
N ALA A 377 -28.44 17.53 -1.20
CA ALA A 377 -27.98 16.17 -0.96
C ALA A 377 -28.07 15.31 -2.22
N GLY A 378 -27.14 14.37 -2.36
CA GLY A 378 -27.14 13.35 -3.40
C GLY A 378 -26.42 12.08 -2.96
N GLY A 379 -25.90 11.30 -3.92
CA GLY A 379 -25.34 9.98 -3.67
C GLY A 379 -23.81 9.88 -3.73
N VAL A 380 -23.09 10.96 -3.98
CA VAL A 380 -21.62 10.91 -4.15
C VAL A 380 -20.90 11.15 -2.84
N THR A 381 -20.09 10.20 -2.40
CA THR A 381 -19.20 10.37 -1.24
C THR A 381 -17.77 10.62 -1.70
N VAL A 382 -17.09 11.61 -1.13
CA VAL A 382 -15.65 11.82 -1.36
C VAL A 382 -14.87 11.75 -0.06
N LEU A 383 -13.81 10.95 -0.03
CA LEU A 383 -12.79 10.96 1.03
C LEU A 383 -11.51 11.53 0.43
N ALA A 384 -11.00 12.62 1.00
CA ALA A 384 -9.85 13.31 0.45
C ALA A 384 -8.87 13.70 1.55
N GLN A 385 -7.59 13.40 1.39
CA GLN A 385 -6.58 13.82 2.36
C GLN A 385 -6.37 15.35 2.34
N SER A 386 -6.20 15.94 1.16
CA SER A 386 -6.00 17.39 1.04
C SER A 386 -7.28 18.20 1.29
N GLY A 387 -7.26 19.07 2.29
CA GLY A 387 -8.34 20.01 2.57
C GLY A 387 -8.51 21.07 1.47
N GLY A 388 -7.41 21.62 0.95
CA GLY A 388 -7.44 22.60 -0.15
C GLY A 388 -8.10 22.03 -1.40
N LEU A 389 -7.66 20.84 -1.82
CA LEU A 389 -8.24 20.16 -2.98
C LEU A 389 -9.69 19.76 -2.72
N SER A 390 -10.06 19.41 -1.49
CA SER A 390 -11.44 19.11 -1.11
C SER A 390 -12.41 20.26 -1.35
N MET A 391 -11.99 21.51 -1.07
CA MET A 391 -12.79 22.69 -1.40
C MET A 391 -12.99 22.84 -2.91
N ASP A 392 -11.96 22.52 -3.70
CA ASP A 392 -12.01 22.56 -5.15
C ASP A 392 -12.91 21.45 -5.71
N ILE A 393 -12.77 20.21 -5.24
CA ILE A 393 -13.65 19.08 -5.57
C ILE A 393 -15.10 19.47 -5.30
N LEU A 394 -15.40 19.94 -4.09
CA LEU A 394 -16.76 20.32 -3.69
C LEU A 394 -17.33 21.43 -4.60
N ARG A 395 -16.59 22.53 -4.76
CA ARG A 395 -17.06 23.73 -5.49
C ARG A 395 -17.18 23.50 -6.99
N ARG A 396 -16.23 22.78 -7.59
CA ARG A 396 -16.24 22.49 -9.04
C ARG A 396 -17.22 21.37 -9.34
N GLY A 397 -17.27 20.33 -8.52
CA GLY A 397 -18.25 19.25 -8.66
C GLY A 397 -19.69 19.75 -8.55
N GLN A 398 -20.01 20.59 -7.57
CA GLN A 398 -21.36 21.21 -7.48
C GLN A 398 -21.72 22.02 -8.73
N ARG A 399 -20.75 22.75 -9.31
CA ARG A 399 -20.96 23.50 -10.57
C ARG A 399 -21.18 22.58 -11.78
N ARG A 400 -20.62 21.37 -11.77
CA ARG A 400 -20.82 20.35 -12.81
C ARG A 400 -22.02 19.43 -12.55
N GLY A 401 -22.73 19.63 -11.44
CA GLY A 401 -23.95 18.88 -11.11
C GLY A 401 -23.76 17.71 -10.16
N VAL A 402 -22.56 17.50 -9.62
CA VAL A 402 -22.32 16.48 -8.59
C VAL A 402 -23.15 16.81 -7.35
N ALA A 403 -24.03 15.88 -6.98
CA ALA A 403 -24.83 15.95 -5.75
C ALA A 403 -24.21 15.01 -4.71
N TYR A 404 -23.63 15.60 -3.66
CA TYR A 404 -22.84 14.88 -2.68
C TYR A 404 -23.71 14.31 -1.55
N ARG A 405 -23.43 13.06 -1.19
CA ARG A 405 -23.85 12.44 0.07
C ARG A 405 -23.02 12.98 1.24
N SER A 406 -21.72 13.04 1.02
CA SER A 406 -20.74 13.54 2.00
C SER A 406 -19.40 13.86 1.32
N LEU A 407 -18.64 14.77 1.91
CA LEU A 407 -17.22 14.93 1.65
C LEU A 407 -16.48 15.04 2.98
N ILE A 408 -15.48 14.19 3.20
CA ILE A 408 -14.67 14.19 4.43
C ILE A 408 -13.23 14.51 4.07
N THR A 409 -12.68 15.55 4.70
CA THR A 409 -11.25 15.83 4.63
C THR A 409 -10.53 15.02 5.72
N MET A 410 -9.61 14.13 5.35
CA MET A 410 -8.94 13.22 6.28
C MET A 410 -7.63 13.77 6.82
N GLY A 411 -7.00 14.72 6.11
CA GLY A 411 -5.68 15.24 6.46
C GLY A 411 -4.62 14.14 6.51
N ASP A 412 -3.74 14.22 7.52
CA ASP A 412 -2.56 13.36 7.63
C ASP A 412 -2.87 11.95 8.17
N CYS A 413 -4.15 11.68 8.48
CA CYS A 413 -4.67 10.36 8.89
C CYS A 413 -3.91 9.75 10.09
N ALA A 414 -3.77 10.49 11.20
CA ALA A 414 -3.07 10.01 12.39
C ALA A 414 -3.77 8.81 13.04
N ASP A 415 -5.10 8.81 13.06
CA ASP A 415 -5.92 7.67 13.53
C ASP A 415 -6.81 7.18 12.38
N LEU A 416 -7.83 7.94 12.02
CA LEU A 416 -8.76 7.58 10.95
C LEU A 416 -8.15 7.88 9.58
N GLY A 417 -8.13 6.87 8.72
CA GLY A 417 -7.70 6.98 7.33
C GLY A 417 -8.69 6.36 6.35
N PRO A 418 -8.34 6.31 5.05
CA PRO A 418 -9.19 5.73 4.01
C PRO A 418 -9.59 4.28 4.29
N ALA A 419 -8.68 3.49 4.89
CA ALA A 419 -8.94 2.10 5.26
C ALA A 419 -10.03 1.95 6.35
N ASP A 420 -10.20 2.94 7.23
CA ASP A 420 -11.22 2.91 8.29
C ASP A 420 -12.56 3.45 7.80
N LEU A 421 -12.53 4.46 6.93
CA LEU A 421 -13.73 5.17 6.48
C LEU A 421 -14.43 4.45 5.31
N LEU A 422 -13.67 3.93 4.34
CA LEU A 422 -14.22 3.30 3.14
C LEU A 422 -15.22 2.16 3.44
N PRO A 423 -14.94 1.20 4.35
CA PRO A 423 -15.87 0.10 4.62
C PRO A 423 -17.26 0.56 5.01
N TRP A 424 -17.38 1.62 5.83
CA TRP A 424 -18.67 2.15 6.24
C TRP A 424 -19.48 2.69 5.05
N PHE A 425 -18.83 3.41 4.13
CA PHE A 425 -19.49 3.95 2.93
C PHE A 425 -19.80 2.88 1.88
N LEU A 426 -19.10 1.74 1.87
CA LEU A 426 -19.46 0.60 1.03
C LEU A 426 -20.80 -0.01 1.45
N ASP A 427 -21.16 0.10 2.73
CA ASP A 427 -22.42 -0.42 3.26
C ASP A 427 -23.52 0.66 3.39
N ASP A 428 -23.18 1.95 3.34
CA ASP A 428 -24.16 3.06 3.37
C ASP A 428 -25.10 3.02 2.14
N PRO A 429 -26.41 2.76 2.28
CA PRO A 429 -27.32 2.70 1.13
C PRO A 429 -27.48 4.04 0.41
N GLU A 430 -27.15 5.18 1.04
CA GLU A 430 -27.25 6.50 0.43
C GLU A 430 -26.06 6.81 -0.50
N THR A 431 -24.88 6.23 -0.21
CA THR A 431 -23.70 6.36 -1.06
C THR A 431 -23.81 5.45 -2.28
N LYS A 432 -23.83 6.06 -3.47
CA LYS A 432 -23.91 5.41 -4.79
C LYS A 432 -22.57 5.35 -5.51
N VAL A 433 -21.74 6.38 -5.37
CA VAL A 433 -20.40 6.48 -5.98
C VAL A 433 -19.43 7.01 -4.93
N ILE A 434 -18.21 6.48 -4.91
CA ILE A 434 -17.17 6.87 -3.95
C ILE A 434 -15.96 7.43 -4.72
N GLY A 435 -15.52 8.63 -4.36
CA GLY A 435 -14.25 9.20 -4.80
C GLY A 435 -13.22 9.18 -3.68
N LEU A 436 -12.02 8.69 -3.97
CA LEU A 436 -10.88 8.76 -3.05
C LEU A 436 -9.78 9.63 -3.66
N TYR A 437 -9.43 10.72 -2.97
CA TYR A 437 -8.20 11.46 -3.25
C TYR A 437 -7.15 11.16 -2.18
N LEU A 438 -6.07 10.48 -2.59
CA LEU A 438 -5.05 9.95 -1.69
C LEU A 438 -3.65 10.43 -2.10
N GLU A 439 -2.88 10.90 -1.14
CA GLU A 439 -1.45 11.21 -1.26
C GLU A 439 -0.60 10.08 -0.63
N ASP A 440 -1.19 9.36 0.32
CA ASP A 440 -0.64 8.17 0.96
C ASP A 440 -1.78 7.17 1.25
N ALA A 441 -1.43 5.92 1.56
CA ALA A 441 -2.36 4.85 1.90
C ALA A 441 -2.05 4.25 3.28
N PRO A 442 -2.26 4.98 4.39
CA PRO A 442 -2.14 4.39 5.72
C PRO A 442 -3.14 3.24 5.87
N GLY A 443 -2.65 2.06 6.27
CA GLY A 443 -3.44 0.83 6.24
C GLY A 443 -3.76 0.34 4.83
N GLY A 444 -2.85 0.57 3.87
CA GLY A 444 -3.04 0.25 2.45
C GLY A 444 -3.48 -1.19 2.19
N ARG A 445 -3.02 -2.17 2.97
CA ARG A 445 -3.51 -3.56 2.91
C ARG A 445 -5.01 -3.66 3.15
N ALA A 446 -5.49 -3.13 4.28
CA ALA A 446 -6.92 -3.09 4.60
C ALA A 446 -7.71 -2.24 3.59
N LEU A 447 -7.12 -1.17 3.05
CA LEU A 447 -7.73 -0.39 1.96
C LEU A 447 -7.90 -1.23 0.69
N PHE A 448 -6.88 -1.97 0.28
CA PHE A 448 -6.94 -2.87 -0.88
C PHE A 448 -8.04 -3.92 -0.68
N GLU A 449 -8.12 -4.55 0.50
CA GLU A 449 -9.15 -5.55 0.81
C GLU A 449 -10.56 -4.94 0.79
N ALA A 450 -10.73 -3.72 1.30
CA ALA A 450 -11.99 -3.00 1.22
C ALA A 450 -12.39 -2.67 -0.23
N LEU A 451 -11.43 -2.22 -1.05
CA LEU A 451 -11.65 -1.97 -2.49
C LEU A 451 -11.97 -3.26 -3.25
N ALA A 452 -11.29 -4.36 -2.96
CA ALA A 452 -11.56 -5.66 -3.57
C ALA A 452 -12.99 -6.14 -3.25
N LYS A 453 -13.45 -5.93 -2.00
CA LYS A 453 -14.84 -6.18 -1.59
C LYS A 453 -15.84 -5.24 -2.27
N ALA A 454 -15.42 -4.04 -2.70
CA ALA A 454 -16.27 -3.09 -3.41
C ALA A 454 -16.52 -3.47 -4.87
N LYS A 455 -15.66 -4.31 -5.46
CA LYS A 455 -15.72 -4.72 -6.87
C LYS A 455 -17.11 -5.22 -7.25
N GLY A 456 -17.73 -4.57 -8.22
CA GLY A 456 -19.08 -4.90 -8.70
C GLY A 456 -20.23 -4.49 -7.76
N ARG A 457 -19.97 -3.96 -6.55
CA ARG A 457 -21.00 -3.47 -5.62
C ARG A 457 -21.23 -1.96 -5.76
N LYS A 458 -20.15 -1.17 -5.70
CA LYS A 458 -20.20 0.29 -5.80
C LYS A 458 -19.01 0.81 -6.61
N PRO A 459 -19.23 1.73 -7.57
CA PRO A 459 -18.13 2.38 -8.27
C PRO A 459 -17.24 3.17 -7.31
N VAL A 460 -15.93 2.93 -7.41
CA VAL A 460 -14.91 3.69 -6.70
C VAL A 460 -13.97 4.34 -7.71
N VAL A 461 -13.78 5.65 -7.60
CA VAL A 461 -12.85 6.45 -8.41
C VAL A 461 -11.66 6.84 -7.55
N LEU A 462 -10.44 6.60 -8.02
CA LEU A 462 -9.18 6.91 -7.34
C LEU A 462 -8.47 8.05 -8.07
N LEU A 463 -8.16 9.13 -7.35
CA LEU A 463 -7.19 10.15 -7.78
C LEU A 463 -6.02 10.13 -6.80
N ILE A 464 -4.84 9.75 -7.27
CA ILE A 464 -3.67 9.64 -6.40
C ILE A 464 -2.75 10.84 -6.65
N GLY A 465 -2.50 11.61 -5.59
CA GLY A 465 -1.57 12.73 -5.59
C GLY A 465 -0.15 12.25 -5.89
N GLY A 466 0.65 13.10 -6.56
CA GLY A 466 2.05 12.78 -6.83
C GLY A 466 2.33 11.83 -8.01
N ARG A 467 1.31 11.26 -8.68
CA ARG A 467 1.50 10.30 -9.79
C ARG A 467 2.13 10.89 -11.06
N THR A 468 1.86 12.16 -11.36
CA THR A 468 2.44 12.85 -12.52
C THR A 468 3.65 13.67 -12.10
N GLU A 469 4.60 13.98 -12.98
CA GLU A 469 5.74 14.85 -12.64
C GLU A 469 5.31 16.22 -12.10
N ALA A 470 4.20 16.77 -12.62
CA ALA A 470 3.61 18.01 -12.11
C ALA A 470 2.97 17.80 -10.72
N GLY A 471 2.27 16.68 -10.53
CA GLY A 471 1.66 16.29 -9.26
C GLY A 471 2.70 16.00 -8.18
N ALA A 472 3.84 15.38 -8.52
CA ALA A 472 4.94 15.11 -7.59
C ALA A 472 5.56 16.41 -7.08
N ARG A 473 5.76 17.40 -7.95
CA ARG A 473 6.21 18.76 -7.58
C ARG A 473 5.17 19.53 -6.76
N ALA A 474 3.88 19.26 -6.94
CA ALA A 474 2.81 19.87 -6.15
C ALA A 474 2.60 19.18 -4.79
N ALA A 475 2.81 17.86 -4.71
CA ALA A 475 2.71 17.05 -3.50
C ALA A 475 3.98 17.09 -2.63
N SER A 476 5.12 17.50 -3.20
CA SER A 476 6.39 17.62 -2.48
C SER A 476 6.41 18.69 -1.39
N SER A 477 5.34 19.48 -1.22
CA SER A 477 5.25 20.48 -0.17
C SER A 477 4.91 19.90 1.21
N HIS A 478 4.45 18.65 1.33
CA HIS A 478 3.92 18.17 2.62
C HIS A 478 4.27 16.77 3.13
N THR A 479 4.87 15.86 2.37
CA THR A 479 5.59 14.68 2.89
C THR A 479 6.00 13.82 1.70
N GLY A 480 7.28 13.89 1.33
CA GLY A 480 7.84 13.04 0.29
C GLY A 480 8.04 11.63 0.83
N ALA A 481 7.25 10.66 0.36
CA ALA A 481 7.56 9.25 0.50
C ALA A 481 6.87 8.32 -0.52
N LEU A 482 5.75 8.71 -1.15
CA LEU A 482 4.95 7.78 -1.98
C LEU A 482 4.88 8.06 -3.48
N ALA A 483 5.65 9.02 -4.00
CA ALA A 483 5.74 9.25 -5.44
C ALA A 483 6.42 8.10 -6.22
N SER A 484 6.79 6.98 -5.59
CA SER A 484 7.74 6.01 -6.14
C SER A 484 7.18 4.66 -6.61
N ASP A 485 5.87 4.38 -6.62
CA ASP A 485 5.41 3.24 -7.42
C ASP A 485 3.98 3.38 -7.97
N GLY A 486 3.82 4.20 -9.02
CA GLY A 486 2.57 4.30 -9.77
C GLY A 486 2.04 2.94 -10.25
N ARG A 487 2.93 1.96 -10.47
CA ARG A 487 2.57 0.60 -10.93
C ARG A 487 1.82 -0.20 -9.87
N VAL A 488 2.07 0.04 -8.59
CA VAL A 488 1.32 -0.60 -7.49
C VAL A 488 -0.11 -0.10 -7.45
N TRP A 489 -0.34 1.20 -7.65
CA TRP A 489 -1.69 1.74 -7.77
C TRP A 489 -2.42 1.26 -9.03
N ASP A 490 -1.70 1.07 -10.14
CA ASP A 490 -2.27 0.43 -11.34
C ASP A 490 -2.69 -1.02 -11.05
N ALA A 491 -1.89 -1.75 -10.27
CA ALA A 491 -2.21 -3.09 -9.82
C ALA A 491 -3.46 -3.12 -8.92
N VAL A 492 -3.53 -2.20 -7.93
CA VAL A 492 -4.72 -2.02 -7.08
C VAL A 492 -5.95 -1.76 -7.92
N ALA A 493 -5.89 -0.83 -8.88
CA ALA A 493 -7.03 -0.51 -9.75
C ALA A 493 -7.48 -1.72 -10.57
N ARG A 494 -6.54 -2.46 -11.18
CA ARG A 494 -6.84 -3.66 -11.98
C ARG A 494 -7.50 -4.78 -11.16
N GLN A 495 -6.99 -5.06 -9.96
CA GLN A 495 -7.50 -6.14 -9.12
C GLN A 495 -8.87 -5.78 -8.52
N THR A 496 -9.03 -4.54 -8.08
CA THR A 496 -10.24 -4.08 -7.36
C THR A 496 -11.35 -3.58 -8.29
N GLY A 497 -11.03 -3.26 -9.55
CA GLY A 497 -11.95 -2.63 -10.49
C GLY A 497 -12.21 -1.14 -10.21
N ALA A 498 -11.44 -0.52 -9.32
CA ALA A 498 -11.52 0.91 -9.08
C ALA A 498 -11.02 1.71 -10.31
N ALA A 499 -11.71 2.78 -10.65
CA ALA A 499 -11.34 3.65 -11.77
C ALA A 499 -10.23 4.61 -11.34
N LEU A 500 -9.00 4.37 -11.78
CA LEU A 500 -7.87 5.25 -11.54
C LEU A 500 -7.82 6.37 -12.58
N VAL A 501 -7.75 7.62 -12.12
CA VAL A 501 -7.71 8.82 -12.95
C VAL A 501 -6.52 9.71 -12.58
N ASP A 502 -6.02 10.47 -13.55
CA ASP A 502 -4.79 11.27 -13.37
C ASP A 502 -5.03 12.76 -13.12
N THR A 503 -6.26 13.25 -13.31
CA THR A 503 -6.58 14.67 -13.19
C THR A 503 -7.79 14.91 -12.30
N LEU A 504 -7.82 16.09 -11.65
CA LEU A 504 -8.98 16.54 -10.89
C LEU A 504 -10.24 16.62 -11.76
N ASP A 505 -10.11 17.06 -13.00
CA ASP A 505 -11.25 17.17 -13.91
C ASP A 505 -11.79 15.78 -14.27
N GLY A 506 -10.92 14.83 -14.63
CA GLY A 506 -11.30 13.44 -14.85
C GLY A 506 -11.89 12.76 -13.61
N PHE A 507 -11.40 13.12 -12.42
CA PHE A 507 -11.97 12.65 -11.15
C PHE A 507 -13.39 13.16 -10.96
N ILE A 508 -13.64 14.45 -11.12
CA ILE A 508 -14.99 15.00 -10.98
C ILE A 508 -15.94 14.43 -12.04
N ASP A 509 -15.47 14.29 -13.27
CA ASP A 509 -16.28 13.78 -14.38
C ASP A 509 -16.63 12.29 -14.19
N ALA A 510 -15.73 11.50 -13.63
CA ALA A 510 -15.98 10.08 -13.30
C ALA A 510 -16.90 9.87 -12.08
N LEU A 511 -17.17 10.93 -11.28
CA LEU A 511 -18.12 10.87 -10.16
C LEU A 511 -19.58 11.12 -10.57
N LEU A 512 -19.80 11.63 -11.79
CA LEU A 512 -21.12 11.83 -12.40
C LEU A 512 -21.62 10.56 -13.07
#